data_AF-A0A651D2U4-F1
#
_entry.id   AF-A0A651D2U4-F1
#
_cell.length_a   1.000
_cell.length_b   1.000
_cell.length_c   1.000
_cell.angle_alpha   90.00
_cell.angle_beta   90.00
_cell.angle_gamma   90.00
#
_symmetry.space_group_name_H-M   'P 1'
#
loop_
_entity.id
_entity.type
_entity.pdbx_description
1 polymer ?
#
loop_
_entity_poly.entity_id
_entity_poly.type
_entity_poly.pdbx_seq_one_letter_code
_entity_poly.pdbx_strand_id
1 'polypeptide(L)'
;NTDGSSIFFDLVRAIPYGDKLGHFCLFGFLTLVVVVALRFRAVTVGKFRIYYGVILVAVFALGEELSQALLASRTFDLLDLTADTLGILAASLVASLLNKHVKNIANRTHSEAD
;
A
#
# COMPACT_ATOMS: atom_id res chain seq x y z
N ASN A 1 -33.60 7.94 -4.15
CA ASN A 1 -32.54 7.43 -5.04
C ASN A 1 -31.47 8.49 -5.11
N THR A 2 -30.53 8.44 -4.16
CA THR A 2 -29.42 9.38 -4.11
C THR A 2 -28.41 8.90 -5.14
N ASP A 3 -28.54 9.38 -6.39
CA ASP A 3 -27.49 9.31 -7.40
C ASP A 3 -26.34 10.20 -6.93
N GLY A 4 -25.58 9.70 -5.96
CA GLY A 4 -24.32 10.26 -5.53
C GLY A 4 -23.26 9.93 -6.57
N SER A 5 -23.35 10.52 -7.76
CA SER A 5 -22.21 10.66 -8.65
C SER A 5 -21.24 11.62 -7.96
N SER A 6 -20.48 11.08 -7.00
CA SER A 6 -19.43 11.85 -6.35
C SER A 6 -18.54 12.36 -7.48
N ILE A 7 -18.39 13.68 -7.56
CA ILE A 7 -17.61 14.39 -8.57
C ILE A 7 -16.21 13.76 -8.76
N PHE A 8 -15.71 13.14 -7.69
CA PHE A 8 -14.54 12.26 -7.68
C PHE A 8 -14.61 11.07 -8.64
N PHE A 9 -15.69 10.28 -8.65
CA PHE A 9 -15.85 9.15 -9.55
C PHE A 9 -15.94 9.59 -11.01
N ASP A 10 -16.59 10.73 -11.29
CA ASP A 10 -16.68 11.26 -12.65
C ASP A 10 -15.34 11.81 -13.14
N LEU A 11 -14.57 12.46 -12.26
CA LEU A 11 -13.21 12.93 -12.57
C LEU A 11 -12.24 11.76 -12.78
N VAL A 12 -12.33 10.71 -11.96
CA VAL A 12 -11.52 9.48 -12.10
C VAL A 12 -11.88 8.73 -13.39
N ARG A 13 -13.15 8.71 -13.79
CA ARG A 13 -13.60 8.14 -15.07
C ARG A 13 -13.15 8.96 -16.29
N ALA A 14 -12.94 10.27 -16.12
CA ALA A 14 -12.45 11.14 -17.19
C ALA A 14 -10.94 10.99 -17.45
N ILE A 15 -10.19 10.43 -16.50
CA ILE A 15 -8.76 10.14 -16.65
C ILE A 15 -8.61 8.72 -17.19
N PRO A 16 -7.95 8.51 -18.35
CA PRO A 16 -7.64 7.16 -18.80
C PRO A 16 -6.80 6.45 -17.75
N TYR A 17 -7.27 5.29 -17.25
CA TYR A 17 -6.65 4.51 -16.17
C TYR A 17 -6.73 5.15 -14.76
N GLY A 18 -7.66 6.08 -14.52
CA GLY A 18 -7.83 6.72 -13.22
C GLY A 18 -8.19 5.75 -12.08
N ASP A 19 -8.92 4.68 -12.41
CA ASP A 19 -9.17 3.54 -11.52
C ASP A 19 -7.87 2.91 -11.02
N LYS A 20 -6.94 2.62 -11.93
CA LYS A 20 -5.63 2.00 -11.62
C LYS A 20 -4.76 2.91 -10.78
N LEU A 21 -4.78 4.22 -11.06
CA LEU A 21 -4.07 5.19 -10.23
C LEU A 21 -4.67 5.23 -8.82
N GLY A 22 -6.00 5.12 -8.72
CA GLY A 22 -6.71 4.95 -7.45
C GLY A 22 -6.21 3.73 -6.67
N HIS A 23 -6.16 2.57 -7.33
CA HIS A 23 -5.62 1.32 -6.78
C HIS A 23 -4.19 1.47 -6.26
N PHE A 24 -3.28 1.98 -7.10
CA PHE A 24 -1.90 2.27 -6.73
C PHE A 24 -1.81 3.17 -5.48
N CYS A 25 -2.53 4.29 -5.48
CA CYS A 25 -2.51 5.26 -4.38
C CYS A 25 -3.13 4.69 -3.10
N LEU A 26 -4.26 3.98 -3.22
CA LEU A 26 -5.00 3.41 -2.10
C LEU A 26 -4.18 2.34 -1.39
N PHE A 27 -3.70 1.33 -2.12
CA PHE A 27 -2.92 0.24 -1.54
C PHE A 27 -1.52 0.69 -1.11
N GLY A 28 -0.93 1.67 -1.81
CA GLY A 28 0.31 2.32 -1.38
C GLY A 28 0.14 3.05 -0.05
N PHE A 29 -0.88 3.90 0.08
CA PHE A 29 -1.16 4.61 1.33
C PHE A 29 -1.52 3.65 2.47
N LEU A 30 -2.39 2.67 2.21
CA LEU A 30 -2.75 1.64 3.18
C LEU A 30 -1.51 0.90 3.69
N THR A 31 -0.60 0.50 2.78
CA THR A 31 0.65 -0.15 3.15
C THR A 31 1.50 0.72 4.08
N LEU A 32 1.65 2.02 3.78
CA LEU A 32 2.38 2.94 4.64
C LEU A 32 1.77 3.03 6.04
N VAL A 33 0.45 3.23 6.12
CA VAL A 33 -0.27 3.32 7.40
C VAL A 33 -0.08 2.05 8.21
N VAL A 34 -0.25 0.88 7.61
CA VAL A 34 -0.12 -0.41 8.32
C VAL A 34 1.33 -0.63 8.77
N VAL A 35 2.33 -0.32 7.95
CA VAL A 35 3.74 -0.45 8.35
C VAL A 35 4.10 0.46 9.51
N VAL A 36 3.61 1.70 9.50
CA VAL A 36 3.79 2.67 10.61
C VAL A 36 3.04 2.20 11.86
N ALA A 37 1.80 1.74 11.72
CA ALA A 37 0.99 1.20 12.83
C ALA A 37 1.66 -0.01 13.49
N LEU A 38 2.32 -0.86 12.69
CA LEU A 38 3.13 -1.98 13.17
C LEU A 38 4.55 -1.58 13.60
N ARG A 39 4.83 -0.28 13.76
CA ARG A 39 6.13 0.27 14.21
C ARG A 39 7.32 -0.25 13.40
N PHE A 40 7.15 -0.36 12.08
CA PHE A 40 8.19 -0.85 11.15
C PHE A 40 8.70 -2.26 11.48
N ARG A 41 7.87 -3.10 12.13
CA ARG A 41 8.21 -4.49 12.39
C ARG A 41 8.39 -5.21 11.06
N ALA A 42 9.50 -5.93 10.93
CA ALA A 42 9.88 -6.62 9.72
C ALA A 42 10.40 -8.02 10.02
N VAL A 43 10.22 -8.91 9.06
CA VAL A 43 10.85 -10.22 9.00
C VAL A 43 11.99 -10.19 8.00
N THR A 44 13.09 -10.85 8.32
CA THR A 44 14.22 -11.01 7.40
C THR A 44 14.11 -12.37 6.75
N VAL A 45 14.00 -12.39 5.42
CA VAL A 45 13.99 -13.61 4.61
C VAL A 45 15.25 -13.57 3.75
N GLY A 46 16.28 -14.30 4.20
CA GLY A 46 17.61 -14.26 3.59
C GLY A 46 18.23 -12.87 3.64
N LYS A 47 18.43 -12.24 2.48
CA LYS A 47 18.99 -10.88 2.34
C LYS A 47 17.93 -9.78 2.33
N PHE A 48 16.65 -10.15 2.24
CA PHE A 48 15.55 -9.20 2.12
C PHE A 48 14.89 -8.97 3.46
N ARG A 49 14.61 -7.70 3.77
CA ARG A 49 13.83 -7.29 4.95
C ARG A 49 12.46 -6.85 4.49
N ILE A 50 11.43 -7.61 4.88
CA ILE A 50 10.05 -7.38 4.46
C ILE A 50 9.23 -6.97 5.68
N TYR A 51 8.52 -5.85 5.61
CA TYR A 51 7.67 -5.39 6.70
C TYR A 51 6.42 -6.27 6.84
N TYR A 52 5.99 -6.55 8.07
CA TYR A 52 4.75 -7.29 8.30
C TYR A 52 3.54 -6.59 7.67
N GLY A 53 3.53 -5.25 7.67
CA GLY A 53 2.47 -4.49 7.04
C GLY A 53 2.40 -4.67 5.53
N VAL A 54 3.55 -4.82 4.86
CA VAL A 54 3.62 -5.13 3.42
C VAL A 54 3.01 -6.49 3.14
N ILE A 55 3.34 -7.50 3.95
CA ILE A 55 2.79 -8.86 3.79
C ILE A 55 1.28 -8.86 4.01
N LEU A 56 0.80 -8.18 5.06
CA LEU A 56 -0.62 -8.12 5.39
C LEU A 56 -1.44 -7.48 4.26
N VAL A 57 -0.98 -6.34 3.75
CA VAL A 57 -1.68 -5.63 2.67
C VAL A 57 -1.59 -6.39 1.35
N ALA A 58 -0.47 -7.05 1.04
CA ALA A 58 -0.37 -7.88 -0.15
C ALA A 58 -1.32 -9.09 -0.13
N VAL A 59 -1.46 -9.77 1.02
CA VAL A 59 -2.43 -10.86 1.18
C VAL A 59 -3.86 -10.33 1.06
N PHE A 60 -4.13 -9.14 1.62
CA PHE A 60 -5.44 -8.50 1.50
C PHE A 60 -5.79 -8.16 0.04
N ALA A 61 -4.89 -7.52 -0.71
CA ALA A 61 -5.08 -7.18 -2.12
C ALA A 61 -5.33 -8.43 -3.00
N LEU A 62 -4.51 -9.47 -2.81
CA LEU A 62 -4.71 -10.76 -3.49
C LEU A 62 -6.07 -11.39 -3.14
N GLY A 63 -6.50 -11.26 -1.88
CA GLY A 63 -7.80 -11.74 -1.41
C GLY A 63 -8.98 -10.98 -2.02
N GLU A 64 -8.87 -9.67 -2.20
CA GLU A 64 -9.89 -8.86 -2.89
C GLU A 64 -10.03 -9.30 -4.35
N GLU A 65 -8.93 -9.41 -5.10
CA GLU A 65 -8.94 -9.85 -6.49
C GLU A 65 -9.46 -11.29 -6.65
N LEU A 66 -9.08 -12.20 -5.74
CA LEU A 66 -9.58 -13.57 -5.75
C LEU A 66 -11.08 -13.63 -5.42
N SER A 67 -11.56 -12.79 -4.50
CA SER A 67 -12.99 -12.69 -4.17
C SER A 67 -13.80 -12.18 -5.36
N GLN A 68 -13.27 -11.24 -6.13
CA GLN A 68 -13.88 -10.77 -7.37
C GLN A 68 -13.94 -11.88 -8.42
N ALA A 69 -12.89 -12.71 -8.55
CA ALA A 69 -12.90 -13.87 -9.45
C ALA A 69 -13.95 -14.93 -9.09
N LEU A 70 -14.38 -15.00 -7.83
CA LEU A 70 -15.45 -15.90 -7.37
C LEU A 70 -16.86 -15.30 -7.54
N LEU A 71 -16.97 -13.98 -7.72
CA LEU A 71 -18.22 -13.30 -7.98
C LEU A 71 -18.45 -13.21 -9.50
N ALA A 72 -19.41 -13.97 -10.01
CA ALA A 72 -19.72 -14.13 -11.45
C ALA A 72 -20.04 -12.82 -12.23
N SER A 73 -20.04 -11.66 -11.56
CA SER A 73 -20.35 -10.35 -12.12
C SER A 73 -19.12 -9.44 -12.34
N ARG A 74 -17.91 -9.82 -11.93
CA ARG A 74 -16.67 -9.08 -12.23
C ARG A 74 -15.57 -10.00 -12.76
N THR A 75 -14.91 -9.56 -13.83
CA THR A 75 -13.73 -10.20 -14.40
C THR A 75 -12.51 -9.81 -13.58
N PHE A 76 -11.73 -10.80 -13.12
CA PHE A 76 -10.39 -10.60 -12.57
C PHE A 76 -9.58 -9.66 -13.49
N ASP A 77 -9.14 -8.51 -12.98
CA ASP A 77 -8.33 -7.55 -13.74
C ASP A 77 -6.88 -7.61 -13.28
N LEU A 78 -6.05 -8.25 -14.08
CA LEU A 78 -4.62 -8.35 -13.82
C LEU A 78 -3.98 -6.95 -13.70
N LEU A 79 -4.53 -5.93 -14.36
CA LEU A 79 -4.01 -4.57 -14.32
C LEU A 79 -4.23 -3.91 -12.95
N ASP A 80 -5.35 -4.18 -12.29
CA ASP A 80 -5.62 -3.70 -10.92
C ASP A 80 -4.66 -4.36 -9.94
N LEU A 81 -4.46 -5.68 -10.06
CA LEU A 81 -3.46 -6.40 -9.26
C LEU A 81 -2.04 -5.86 -9.47
N THR A 82 -1.68 -5.47 -10.71
CA THR A 82 -0.38 -4.83 -10.95
C THR A 82 -0.29 -3.44 -10.32
N ALA A 83 -1.36 -2.64 -10.37
CA ALA A 83 -1.41 -1.32 -9.76
C ALA A 83 -1.26 -1.40 -8.23
N ASP A 84 -1.97 -2.33 -7.59
CA ASP A 84 -1.87 -2.60 -6.16
C ASP A 84 -0.44 -3.01 -5.78
N THR A 85 0.14 -3.95 -6.54
CA THR A 85 1.50 -4.43 -6.31
C THR A 85 2.52 -3.30 -6.41
N LEU A 86 2.41 -2.44 -7.44
CA LEU A 86 3.29 -1.29 -7.59
C LEU A 86 3.13 -0.29 -6.43
N GLY A 87 1.90 -0.07 -5.96
CA GLY A 87 1.61 0.79 -4.80
C GLY A 87 2.27 0.27 -3.53
N ILE A 88 2.11 -1.03 -3.25
CA ILE A 88 2.73 -1.72 -2.11
C ILE A 88 4.27 -1.65 -2.19
N LEU A 89 4.86 -1.85 -3.37
CA LEU A 89 6.31 -1.76 -3.56
C LEU A 89 6.84 -0.33 -3.32
N ALA A 90 6.16 0.68 -3.87
CA ALA A 90 6.51 2.08 -3.65
C ALA A 90 6.43 2.44 -2.16
N ALA A 91 5.36 2.01 -1.48
CA ALA A 91 5.20 2.20 -0.04
C ALA A 91 6.30 1.50 0.79
N SER A 92 6.73 0.30 0.39
CA SER A 92 7.82 -0.42 1.06
C SER A 92 9.16 0.32 0.98
N LEU A 93 9.46 0.96 -0.16
CA LEU A 93 10.63 1.81 -0.33
C LEU A 93 10.56 3.04 0.57
N VAL A 94 9.42 3.75 0.56
CA VAL A 94 9.20 4.92 1.41
C VAL A 94 9.30 4.55 2.89
N ALA A 95 8.68 3.45 3.31
CA ALA A 95 8.77 2.94 4.68
C ALA A 95 10.21 2.62 5.09
N SER A 96 11.02 2.12 4.16
CA SER A 96 12.45 1.87 4.41
C SER A 96 13.25 3.15 4.61
N LEU A 97 12.95 4.21 3.86
CA LEU A 97 13.55 5.53 4.06
C LEU A 97 13.12 6.15 5.40
N LEU A 98 11.83 6.08 5.71
CA LEU A 98 11.27 6.57 6.99
C LEU A 98 11.91 5.85 8.18
N ASN A 99 12.02 4.52 8.14
CA ASN A 99 12.65 3.74 9.21
C ASN A 99 14.12 4.13 9.43
N LYS A 100 14.87 4.42 8.35
CA LYS A 100 16.24 4.94 8.46
C LYS A 100 16.26 6.32 9.13
N HIS A 101 15.35 7.21 8.76
CA HIS A 101 15.26 8.55 9.35
C HIS A 101 14.89 8.50 10.84
N VAL A 102 13.89 7.69 11.22
CA VAL A 102 13.49 7.52 12.62
C VAL A 102 14.64 6.99 13.47
N LYS A 103 15.41 6.01 12.97
CA LYS A 103 16.60 5.51 13.67
C LYS A 103 17.71 6.55 13.81
N ASN A 104 17.95 7.34 12.78
CA ASN A 104 18.95 8.41 12.83
C ASN A 104 18.61 9.48 13.88
N ILE A 105 17.33 9.84 14.01
CA ILE A 105 16.88 10.79 15.03
C ILE A 105 17.10 10.22 16.44
N ALA A 106 16.71 8.96 16.67
CA ALA A 106 16.91 8.30 17.97
C ALA A 106 18.39 8.22 18.38
N ASN A 107 19.30 8.00 17.43
CA ASN A 107 20.74 7.97 17.72
C ASN A 107 21.30 9.36 18.09
N ARG A 108 20.75 10.45 17.54
CA ARG A 108 21.19 11.82 17.87
C ARG A 108 20.80 12.22 19.29
N THR A 109 19.58 11.92 19.70
CA THR A 109 19.09 12.24 21.05
C THR A 109 19.86 11.52 22.15
N HIS A 110 20.40 10.33 21.89
CA HIS A 110 21.25 9.63 22.85
C HIS A 110 22.65 10.25 22.96
N SER A 111 23.21 10.83 21.89
CA SER A 111 24.54 11.46 21.91
C SER A 111 24.57 12.84 22.57
N GLU A 112 23.42 13.52 22.74
CA GLU A 112 23.32 14.82 23.42
C GLU A 112 23.05 14.68 24.92
N ALA A 113 22.74 13.45 25.39
CA ALA A 113 22.41 13.15 26.78
C ALA A 113 23.60 12.60 27.60
N ASP A 114 24.72 12.32 26.95
CA ASP A 114 26.00 11.87 27.53
C ASP A 114 27.02 13.04 27.59
#